data_AF-A0A345ZTI0-F1
#
_entry.id   AF-A0A345ZTI0-F1
#
_cell.length_a   1.000
_cell.length_b   1.000
_cell.length_c   1.000
_cell.angle_alpha   90.00
_cell.angle_beta   90.00
_cell.angle_gamma   90.00
#
_symmetry.space_group_name_H-M   'P 1'
#
loop_
_entity.id
_entity.type
_entity.pdbx_description
1 polymer ?
#
loop_
_entity_poly.entity_id
_entity_poly.type
_entity_poly.pdbx_seq_one_letter_code
_entity_poly.pdbx_strand_id
1 'polypeptide(L)'
;MYNRATWSRGRGMRQAAAKVLMAIVMATVTASMVRAQIAPPPPPPPPPPVVTPTPTAPAPQTPPPRASQPITPLGWYVMGGIACAAAAPIAGTIILGREMTAAEVGRSTLGCFLGPVGWVIGPMLFPDAPVTTAGQPPQGPRPPRAANRGGNRNISIPPASETRFVRNEILLQVDANLSEQALARIAARLQLTRLETQSFTLTSRTLQRWRIDGNRSVAQTLRLLARYRGIVAAQPNYVYGLTQAAQAAPTDAGAQYVVGKLRLTEAHRITSGDNVLVAVVDSRVDTQHPDLAGVIAGEYDALGGTSKPHAHGTAMAGAIAAHSKLIGVAPKVRLLAIRTFAGEGESAQGTTFNILKGIDWAAAQGARIVNMSFAGPADAMLRELLSKASARGIVLIAAVGNDGPRAPPLYPAADRHVIGVTATDAEDKLMPQANRGAQVAVAAPGVDVLAAAPDGAYAMTSGTSVAAAHASGVAALLLAVKPDLGPLALRQTLVRSARRVPGKPADVGAGVVDALGAVEAVGR
;
A
#
# COMPACT_ATOMS: atom_id res chain seq x y z
N MET A 1 42.87 71.58 5.02
CA MET A 1 41.53 70.97 4.82
C MET A 1 41.64 69.47 5.08
N TYR A 2 40.74 68.96 5.90
CA TYR A 2 40.87 67.71 6.68
C TYR A 2 40.27 66.47 5.99
N ASN A 3 40.72 65.32 6.47
CA ASN A 3 40.63 63.95 5.93
C ASN A 3 39.25 63.27 6.10
N ARG A 4 38.82 62.42 5.14
CA ARG A 4 37.61 61.57 5.24
C ARG A 4 37.99 60.17 5.76
N ALA A 5 37.77 59.94 7.05
CA ALA A 5 37.77 58.61 7.66
C ALA A 5 36.87 58.58 8.89
N THR A 6 35.57 58.30 8.76
CA THR A 6 34.68 57.89 9.89
C THR A 6 33.27 57.57 9.40
N TRP A 7 33.05 56.43 8.71
CA TRP A 7 31.68 55.90 8.52
C TRP A 7 31.62 54.37 8.62
N SER A 8 32.33 53.78 9.60
CA SER A 8 32.21 52.34 9.92
C SER A 8 32.19 51.97 11.42
N ARG A 9 32.03 52.92 12.35
CA ARG A 9 31.97 52.62 13.80
C ARG A 9 30.58 52.65 14.45
N GLY A 10 29.50 52.95 13.73
CA GLY A 10 28.15 53.09 14.31
C GLY A 10 27.27 51.83 14.36
N ARG A 11 27.54 50.81 13.53
CA ARG A 11 26.70 49.59 13.45
C ARG A 11 27.18 48.43 14.33
N GLY A 12 28.48 48.37 14.64
CA GLY A 12 29.06 47.32 15.51
C GLY A 12 28.66 47.46 16.99
N MET A 13 28.54 48.69 17.51
CA MET A 13 28.17 48.92 18.91
C MET A 13 26.71 48.56 19.23
N ARG A 14 25.78 48.67 18.26
CA ARG A 14 24.37 48.28 18.45
C ARG A 14 24.17 46.76 18.46
N GLN A 15 24.97 46.00 17.70
CA GLN A 15 24.93 44.54 17.73
C GLN A 15 25.66 43.95 18.95
N ALA A 16 26.70 44.62 19.46
CA ALA A 16 27.35 44.23 20.71
C ALA A 16 26.45 44.49 21.94
N ALA A 17 25.76 45.63 22.01
CA ALA A 17 24.82 45.94 23.08
C ALA A 17 23.59 44.99 23.10
N ALA A 18 23.08 44.60 21.94
CA ALA A 18 21.97 43.64 21.83
C ALA A 18 22.39 42.22 22.27
N LYS A 19 23.63 41.80 21.98
CA LYS A 19 24.17 40.49 22.44
C LYS A 19 24.42 40.45 23.96
N VAL A 20 24.85 41.56 24.57
CA VAL A 20 25.02 41.66 26.04
C VAL A 20 23.68 41.68 26.77
N LEU A 21 22.66 42.38 26.24
CA LEU A 21 21.32 42.41 26.83
C LEU A 21 20.63 41.03 26.76
N MET A 22 20.83 40.28 25.67
CA MET A 22 20.28 38.93 25.49
C MET A 22 21.00 37.88 26.35
N ALA A 23 22.30 38.07 26.64
CA ALA A 23 23.04 37.24 27.59
C ALA A 23 22.63 37.49 29.06
N ILE A 24 22.29 38.72 29.43
CA ILE A 24 21.79 39.07 30.78
C ILE A 24 20.37 38.52 31.02
N VAL A 25 19.52 38.50 29.99
CA VAL A 25 18.18 37.88 30.04
C VAL A 25 18.27 36.35 30.10
N MET A 26 19.26 35.74 29.42
CA MET A 26 19.49 34.29 29.51
C MET A 26 20.08 33.85 30.86
N ALA A 27 20.88 34.70 31.53
CA ALA A 27 21.45 34.42 32.85
C ALA A 27 20.44 34.60 34.01
N THR A 28 19.35 35.34 33.81
CA THR A 28 18.29 35.51 34.82
C THR A 28 17.17 34.46 34.72
N VAL A 29 17.00 33.81 33.56
CA VAL A 29 16.07 32.67 33.41
C VAL A 29 16.69 31.35 33.91
N THR A 30 18.02 31.21 33.89
CA THR A 30 18.70 30.03 34.47
C THR A 30 18.83 30.08 36.01
N ALA A 31 18.58 31.22 36.65
CA ALA A 31 18.57 31.35 38.11
C ALA A 31 17.19 31.09 38.77
N SER A 32 16.12 30.95 37.98
CA SER A 32 14.76 30.63 38.50
C SER A 32 14.34 29.17 38.29
N MET A 33 15.20 28.31 37.75
CA MET A 33 14.97 26.85 37.64
C MET A 33 15.93 26.00 38.49
N VAL A 34 16.61 26.59 39.47
CA VAL A 34 17.38 25.86 40.48
C VAL A 34 16.93 26.28 41.89
N ARG A 35 15.64 26.09 42.18
CA ARG A 35 15.14 26.07 43.57
C ARG A 35 13.82 25.30 43.69
N ALA A 36 13.83 24.02 43.31
CA ALA A 36 12.79 23.06 43.71
C ALA A 36 13.25 21.61 43.48
N GLN A 37 14.32 21.18 44.15
CA GLN A 37 14.72 19.77 44.16
C GLN A 37 15.58 19.45 45.39
N ILE A 38 14.96 19.42 46.57
CA ILE A 38 15.35 18.52 47.66
C ILE A 38 14.08 18.13 48.41
N ALA A 39 13.43 17.06 47.96
CA ALA A 39 12.54 16.25 48.79
C ALA A 39 13.04 14.81 48.65
N PRO A 40 13.31 14.08 49.75
CA PRO A 40 13.73 12.69 49.66
C PRO A 40 12.62 11.83 49.05
N PRO A 41 12.97 10.76 48.31
CA PRO A 41 11.96 9.88 47.70
C PRO A 41 11.12 9.19 48.79
N PRO A 42 9.82 8.91 48.53
CA PRO A 42 9.00 8.14 49.44
C PRO A 42 9.56 6.71 49.60
N PRO A 43 9.42 6.09 50.78
CA PRO A 43 9.91 4.74 51.02
C PRO A 43 9.19 3.72 50.11
N PRO A 44 9.86 2.62 49.74
CA PRO A 44 9.25 1.58 48.92
C PRO A 44 8.04 0.95 49.62
N PRO A 45 7.02 0.48 48.88
CA PRO A 45 5.88 -0.21 49.46
C PRO A 45 6.34 -1.47 50.21
N PRO A 46 5.66 -1.85 51.31
CA PRO A 46 6.02 -3.04 52.06
C PRO A 46 5.92 -4.29 51.18
N PRO A 47 6.78 -5.30 51.40
CA PRO A 47 6.69 -6.56 50.67
C PRO A 47 5.30 -7.19 50.88
N PRO A 48 4.77 -7.92 49.88
CA PRO A 48 3.54 -8.66 50.07
C PRO A 48 3.69 -9.62 51.26
N PRO A 49 2.61 -9.86 52.03
CA PRO A 49 2.68 -10.77 53.17
C PRO A 49 3.18 -12.14 52.71
N VAL A 50 4.17 -12.65 53.42
CA VAL A 50 4.60 -14.05 53.32
C VAL A 50 3.38 -14.90 53.63
N VAL A 51 2.82 -15.54 52.60
CA VAL A 51 1.84 -16.61 52.80
C VAL A 51 2.60 -17.77 53.41
N THR A 52 2.42 -17.97 54.71
CA THR A 52 2.77 -19.22 55.36
C THR A 52 2.02 -20.35 54.66
N PRO A 53 2.69 -21.46 54.28
CA PRO A 53 1.97 -22.62 53.76
C PRO A 53 1.06 -23.14 54.87
N THR A 54 -0.25 -23.00 54.67
CA THR A 54 -1.25 -23.70 55.46
C THR A 54 -1.06 -25.21 55.20
N PRO A 55 -1.12 -26.07 56.23
CA PRO A 55 -0.86 -27.50 56.06
C PRO A 55 -1.81 -28.13 55.05
N THR A 56 -1.21 -28.86 54.11
CA THR A 56 -1.85 -29.65 53.06
C THR A 56 -2.93 -30.57 53.64
N ALA A 57 -4.18 -30.37 53.20
CA ALA A 57 -5.19 -31.43 53.26
C ALA A 57 -4.81 -32.55 52.27
N PRO A 58 -5.05 -33.83 52.58
CA PRO A 58 -4.66 -34.94 51.71
C PRO A 58 -5.46 -34.93 50.40
N ALA A 59 -4.77 -35.21 49.30
CA ALA A 59 -5.33 -35.26 47.96
C ALA A 59 -6.46 -36.30 47.84
N PRO A 60 -7.52 -36.05 47.04
CA PRO A 60 -8.47 -37.08 46.68
C PRO A 60 -7.80 -38.11 45.75
N GLN A 61 -7.93 -39.39 46.11
CA GLN A 61 -7.43 -40.50 45.31
C GLN A 61 -8.12 -40.53 43.94
N THR A 62 -7.34 -40.52 42.87
CA THR A 62 -7.82 -40.74 41.50
C THR A 62 -8.27 -42.19 41.33
N PRO A 63 -9.46 -42.44 40.75
CA PRO A 63 -9.85 -43.80 40.39
C PRO A 63 -9.00 -44.31 39.23
N PRO A 64 -8.77 -45.63 39.11
CA PRO A 64 -7.89 -46.20 38.09
C PRO A 64 -8.44 -45.94 36.67
N PRO A 65 -7.56 -45.86 35.65
CA PRO A 65 -7.99 -45.57 34.29
C PRO A 65 -8.88 -46.70 33.75
N ARG A 66 -10.04 -46.33 33.20
CA ARG A 66 -10.85 -47.25 32.39
C ARG A 66 -10.04 -47.63 31.15
N ALA A 67 -9.87 -48.93 30.94
CA ALA A 67 -9.32 -49.49 29.72
C ALA A 67 -10.10 -48.95 28.51
N SER A 68 -9.40 -48.31 27.57
CA SER A 68 -9.96 -47.91 26.28
C SER A 68 -10.28 -49.16 25.47
N GLN A 69 -11.55 -49.33 25.13
CA GLN A 69 -11.98 -50.36 24.19
C GLN A 69 -11.35 -50.09 22.81
N PRO A 70 -10.76 -51.09 22.13
CA PRO A 70 -10.23 -50.89 20.79
C PRO A 70 -11.35 -50.55 19.82
N ILE A 71 -11.13 -49.51 18.99
CA ILE A 71 -12.05 -49.13 17.92
C ILE A 71 -12.17 -50.32 16.96
N THR A 72 -13.41 -50.81 16.77
CA THR A 72 -13.65 -51.95 15.89
C THR A 72 -13.32 -51.59 14.43
N PRO A 73 -13.04 -52.58 13.56
CA PRO A 73 -12.82 -52.33 12.14
C PRO A 73 -13.96 -51.54 11.47
N LEU A 74 -15.20 -51.76 11.92
CA LEU A 74 -16.36 -51.00 11.48
C LEU A 74 -16.30 -49.53 11.94
N GLY A 75 -15.82 -49.27 13.16
CA GLY A 75 -15.59 -47.91 13.64
C GLY A 75 -14.53 -47.17 12.82
N TRP A 76 -13.44 -47.86 12.44
CA TRP A 76 -12.44 -47.29 11.53
C TRP A 76 -12.98 -46.98 10.14
N TYR A 77 -13.83 -47.87 9.61
CA TYR A 77 -14.46 -47.67 8.30
C TYR A 77 -15.40 -46.46 8.29
N VAL A 78 -16.22 -46.30 9.32
CA VAL A 78 -17.15 -45.16 9.45
C VAL A 78 -16.39 -43.84 9.62
N MET A 79 -15.36 -43.80 10.47
CA MET A 79 -14.55 -42.60 10.66
C MET A 79 -13.75 -42.23 9.40
N GLY A 80 -13.23 -43.21 8.67
CA GLY A 80 -12.54 -43.01 7.39
C GLY A 80 -13.48 -42.49 6.29
N GLY A 81 -14.70 -43.01 6.21
CA GLY A 81 -15.71 -42.57 5.25
C GLY A 81 -16.16 -41.12 5.46
N ILE A 82 -16.34 -40.70 6.72
CA ILE A 82 -16.68 -39.32 7.08
C ILE A 82 -15.54 -38.36 6.71
N ALA A 83 -14.29 -38.72 7.02
CA ALA A 83 -13.14 -37.90 6.69
C ALA A 83 -12.95 -37.74 5.16
N CYS A 84 -13.11 -38.82 4.40
CA CYS A 84 -13.07 -38.82 2.93
C CYS A 84 -14.15 -37.88 2.36
N ALA A 85 -15.39 -38.02 2.83
CA ALA A 85 -16.53 -37.24 2.34
C ALA A 85 -16.39 -35.73 2.60
N ALA A 86 -15.72 -35.34 3.68
CA ALA A 86 -15.45 -33.94 4.00
C ALA A 86 -14.31 -33.35 3.13
N ALA A 87 -13.29 -34.15 2.80
CA ALA A 87 -12.10 -33.69 2.08
C ALA A 87 -12.24 -33.75 0.55
N ALA A 88 -13.00 -34.71 0.01
CA ALA A 88 -13.07 -34.98 -1.42
C ALA A 88 -13.60 -33.81 -2.29
N PRO A 89 -14.61 -33.01 -1.86
CA PRO A 89 -15.06 -31.86 -2.64
C PRO A 89 -14.01 -30.74 -2.75
N ILE A 90 -13.21 -30.57 -1.69
CA ILE A 90 -12.12 -29.58 -1.64
C ILE A 90 -10.99 -30.03 -2.56
N ALA A 91 -10.58 -31.30 -2.45
CA ALA A 91 -9.56 -31.88 -3.32
C ALA A 91 -9.99 -31.85 -4.80
N GLY A 92 -11.24 -32.20 -5.10
CA GLY A 92 -11.78 -32.16 -6.47
C GLY A 92 -11.81 -30.76 -7.08
N THR A 93 -12.15 -29.73 -6.29
CA THR A 93 -12.10 -28.33 -6.73
C THR A 93 -10.67 -27.88 -7.06
N ILE A 94 -9.69 -28.32 -6.26
CA ILE A 94 -8.26 -28.03 -6.49
C ILE A 94 -7.75 -28.73 -7.76
N ILE A 95 -8.12 -29.99 -7.98
CA ILE A 95 -7.67 -30.79 -9.13
C ILE A 95 -8.31 -30.30 -10.43
N LEU A 96 -9.61 -29.96 -10.41
CA LEU A 96 -10.36 -29.55 -11.59
C LEU A 96 -10.17 -28.05 -11.94
N GLY A 97 -9.61 -27.26 -11.03
CA GLY A 97 -9.42 -25.81 -11.21
C GLY A 97 -10.72 -25.01 -11.35
N ARG A 98 -11.86 -25.62 -11.01
CA ARG A 98 -13.20 -25.02 -10.99
C ARG A 98 -14.01 -25.59 -9.83
N GLU A 99 -15.00 -24.84 -9.38
CA GLU A 99 -15.97 -25.36 -8.40
C GLU A 99 -16.68 -26.60 -8.98
N MET A 100 -16.78 -27.63 -8.15
CA MET A 100 -17.54 -28.83 -8.48
C MET A 100 -19.03 -28.48 -8.49
N THR A 101 -19.76 -28.98 -9.49
CA THR A 101 -21.21 -28.86 -9.53
C THR A 101 -21.85 -29.65 -8.38
N ALA A 102 -23.08 -29.30 -8.01
CA ALA A 102 -23.80 -30.00 -6.94
C ALA A 102 -23.92 -31.52 -7.21
N ALA A 103 -24.05 -31.92 -8.48
CA ALA A 103 -24.06 -33.32 -8.89
C ALA A 103 -22.69 -34.00 -8.69
N GLU A 104 -21.59 -33.34 -9.08
CA GLU A 104 -20.24 -33.85 -8.88
C GLU A 104 -19.88 -33.98 -7.39
N VAL A 105 -20.29 -33.02 -6.56
CA VAL A 105 -20.13 -33.10 -5.10
C VAL A 105 -20.94 -34.28 -4.54
N GLY A 106 -22.21 -34.42 -4.93
CA GLY A 106 -23.08 -35.51 -4.49
C GLY A 106 -22.50 -36.90 -4.79
N ARG A 107 -21.98 -37.12 -6.00
CA ARG A 107 -21.35 -38.40 -6.40
C ARG A 107 -20.10 -38.71 -5.58
N SER A 108 -19.23 -37.71 -5.41
CA SER A 108 -17.97 -37.84 -4.67
C SER A 108 -18.20 -38.15 -3.19
N THR A 109 -19.14 -37.45 -2.57
CA THR A 109 -19.54 -37.69 -1.17
C THR A 109 -20.14 -39.08 -0.98
N LEU A 110 -21.01 -39.53 -1.89
CA LEU A 110 -21.65 -40.85 -1.80
C LEU A 110 -20.63 -42.00 -1.96
N GLY A 111 -19.69 -41.86 -2.89
CA GLY A 111 -18.61 -42.82 -3.12
C GLY A 111 -17.65 -42.95 -1.93
N CYS A 112 -17.36 -41.85 -1.23
CA CYS A 112 -16.56 -41.87 0.00
C CYS A 112 -17.28 -42.54 1.17
N PHE A 113 -18.60 -42.39 1.29
CA PHE A 113 -19.36 -42.87 2.46
C PHE A 113 -19.78 -44.34 2.34
N LEU A 114 -20.15 -44.77 1.13
CA LEU A 114 -20.69 -46.11 0.87
C LEU A 114 -19.70 -47.00 0.10
N GLY A 115 -18.48 -46.53 -0.12
CA GLY A 115 -17.44 -47.26 -0.84
C GLY A 115 -17.88 -47.64 -2.26
N PRO A 116 -17.59 -48.87 -2.73
CA PRO A 116 -17.91 -49.30 -4.11
C PRO A 116 -19.38 -49.14 -4.48
N VAL A 117 -20.31 -49.33 -3.53
CA VAL A 117 -21.75 -49.18 -3.77
C VAL A 117 -22.09 -47.72 -4.08
N GLY A 118 -21.48 -46.77 -3.35
CA GLY A 118 -21.67 -45.33 -3.57
C GLY A 118 -21.22 -44.86 -4.95
N TRP A 119 -20.14 -45.42 -5.47
CA TRP A 119 -19.64 -45.11 -6.82
C TRP A 119 -20.57 -45.64 -7.92
N VAL A 120 -21.24 -46.76 -7.69
CA VAL A 120 -22.20 -47.35 -8.64
C VAL A 120 -23.51 -46.57 -8.67
N ILE A 121 -24.06 -46.19 -7.52
CA ILE A 121 -25.39 -45.54 -7.45
C ILE A 121 -25.32 -44.00 -7.58
N GLY A 122 -24.14 -43.40 -7.34
CA GLY A 122 -23.95 -41.95 -7.39
C GLY A 122 -24.42 -41.32 -8.70
N PRO A 123 -24.03 -41.83 -9.88
CA PRO A 123 -24.50 -41.31 -11.18
C PRO A 123 -26.02 -41.40 -11.40
N MET A 124 -26.71 -42.34 -10.74
CA MET A 124 -28.17 -42.47 -10.84
C MET A 124 -28.91 -41.44 -9.98
N LEU A 125 -28.37 -41.13 -8.79
CA LEU A 125 -28.96 -40.15 -7.87
C LEU A 125 -28.58 -38.71 -8.23
N PHE A 126 -27.46 -38.52 -8.91
CA PHE A 126 -26.93 -37.23 -9.33
C PHE A 126 -26.52 -37.26 -10.81
N PRO A 127 -27.50 -37.26 -11.74
CA PRO A 127 -27.23 -37.24 -13.17
C PRO A 127 -26.68 -35.88 -13.63
N ASP A 128 -25.85 -35.88 -14.68
CA ASP A 128 -25.36 -34.65 -15.29
C ASP A 128 -26.50 -33.91 -16.00
N ALA A 129 -26.51 -32.57 -15.93
CA ALA A 129 -27.49 -31.77 -16.64
C ALA A 129 -27.29 -31.89 -18.18
N PRO A 130 -28.35 -32.03 -18.98
CA PRO A 130 -28.21 -32.10 -20.44
C PRO A 130 -27.68 -30.77 -20.99
N VAL A 131 -26.62 -30.84 -21.78
CA VAL A 131 -26.05 -29.69 -22.51
C VAL A 131 -26.93 -29.40 -23.72
N THR A 132 -27.80 -28.40 -23.64
CA THR A 132 -28.52 -27.88 -24.81
C THR A 132 -27.72 -26.76 -25.48
N THR A 133 -27.21 -27.04 -26.68
CA THR A 133 -26.62 -26.07 -27.61
C THR A 133 -27.67 -25.73 -28.68
N ALA A 134 -28.32 -24.58 -28.61
CA ALA A 134 -29.03 -23.94 -29.74
C ALA A 134 -29.55 -22.54 -29.32
N GLY A 135 -29.48 -21.57 -30.25
CA GLY A 135 -29.52 -20.14 -29.97
C GLY A 135 -30.90 -19.50 -29.70
N GLN A 136 -30.85 -18.25 -29.25
CA GLN A 136 -32.00 -17.38 -29.01
C GLN A 136 -32.07 -16.21 -30.01
N PRO A 137 -33.26 -15.96 -30.59
CA PRO A 137 -33.76 -14.60 -30.82
C PRO A 137 -35.11 -14.39 -30.08
N PRO A 138 -35.62 -13.14 -29.99
CA PRO A 138 -35.86 -12.48 -28.70
C PRO A 138 -37.30 -12.60 -28.19
N GLN A 139 -37.47 -12.61 -26.86
CA GLN A 139 -38.76 -12.35 -26.22
C GLN A 139 -38.70 -11.06 -25.40
N GLY A 140 -39.66 -10.17 -25.69
CA GLY A 140 -39.78 -8.83 -25.15
C GLY A 140 -40.04 -8.76 -23.63
N PRO A 141 -40.00 -7.53 -23.07
CA PRO A 141 -39.86 -7.33 -21.64
C PRO A 141 -41.15 -7.65 -20.88
N ARG A 142 -41.13 -8.72 -20.08
CA ARG A 142 -42.04 -8.84 -18.94
C ARG A 142 -41.58 -7.85 -17.86
N PRO A 143 -42.47 -7.01 -17.30
CA PRO A 143 -42.08 -6.01 -16.33
C PRO A 143 -41.55 -6.70 -15.08
N PRO A 144 -40.38 -6.28 -14.55
CA PRO A 144 -39.83 -6.90 -13.36
C PRO A 144 -40.81 -6.66 -12.21
N ARG A 145 -41.32 -7.77 -11.67
CA ARG A 145 -41.91 -7.83 -10.33
C ARG A 145 -40.93 -7.10 -9.42
N ALA A 146 -41.36 -5.96 -8.86
CA ALA A 146 -40.50 -5.02 -8.15
C ALA A 146 -39.66 -5.75 -7.10
N ALA A 147 -38.44 -6.10 -7.48
CA ALA A 147 -37.42 -6.53 -6.55
C ALA A 147 -37.20 -5.33 -5.63
N ASN A 148 -37.39 -5.56 -4.33
CA ASN A 148 -36.95 -4.65 -3.28
C ASN A 148 -35.58 -4.07 -3.66
N ARG A 149 -35.54 -2.78 -4.03
CA ARG A 149 -34.28 -2.03 -4.15
C ARG A 149 -33.69 -1.91 -2.75
N GLY A 150 -32.75 -2.79 -2.41
CA GLY A 150 -31.99 -2.70 -1.18
C GLY A 150 -30.94 -3.80 -1.09
N GLY A 151 -29.66 -3.43 -1.19
CA GLY A 151 -28.59 -4.30 -0.70
C GLY A 151 -27.24 -4.30 -1.41
N ASN A 152 -26.79 -3.23 -2.07
CA ASN A 152 -25.36 -3.07 -2.39
C ASN A 152 -24.74 -2.05 -1.42
N ARG A 153 -24.63 -2.42 -0.13
CA ARG A 153 -24.03 -1.55 0.89
C ARG A 153 -22.54 -1.90 1.02
N ASN A 154 -21.67 -1.03 0.50
CA ASN A 154 -20.22 -1.20 0.57
C ASN A 154 -19.66 -0.67 1.89
N ILE A 155 -20.10 -1.25 3.01
CA ILE A 155 -19.57 -0.91 4.34
C ILE A 155 -18.42 -1.87 4.68
N SER A 156 -17.17 -1.40 4.57
CA SER A 156 -15.98 -2.18 4.89
C SER A 156 -15.66 -2.04 6.38
N ILE A 157 -15.89 -3.09 7.16
CA ILE A 157 -15.52 -3.15 8.58
C ILE A 157 -14.12 -3.79 8.66
N PRO A 158 -13.11 -3.13 9.27
CA PRO A 158 -11.78 -3.71 9.37
C PRO A 158 -11.80 -4.97 10.26
N PRO A 159 -11.00 -6.01 9.94
CA PRO A 159 -10.83 -7.14 10.83
C PRO A 159 -10.21 -6.69 12.15
N ALA A 160 -10.46 -7.44 13.24
CA ALA A 160 -10.03 -7.04 14.58
C ALA A 160 -8.50 -6.89 14.73
N SER A 161 -7.72 -7.59 13.90
CA SER A 161 -6.27 -7.52 13.87
C SER A 161 -5.72 -6.31 13.12
N GLU A 162 -6.54 -5.64 12.30
CA GLU A 162 -6.10 -4.48 11.54
C GLU A 162 -6.23 -3.22 12.41
N THR A 163 -5.14 -2.46 12.50
CA THR A 163 -5.05 -1.25 13.33
C THR A 163 -4.50 -0.05 12.55
N ARG A 164 -4.10 -0.24 11.29
CA ARG A 164 -3.48 0.78 10.42
C ARG A 164 -4.54 1.68 9.79
N PHE A 165 -5.25 2.43 10.63
CA PHE A 165 -6.17 3.47 10.23
C PHE A 165 -6.21 4.57 11.30
N VAL A 166 -6.65 5.76 10.91
CA VAL A 166 -6.82 6.87 11.86
C VAL A 166 -7.91 6.50 12.86
N ARG A 167 -7.56 6.43 14.15
CA ARG A 167 -8.37 5.80 15.21
C ARG A 167 -9.80 6.33 15.34
N ASN A 168 -10.03 7.58 14.95
CA ASN A 168 -11.30 8.28 15.05
C ASN A 168 -11.78 8.86 13.72
N GLU A 169 -11.32 8.36 12.57
CA GLU A 169 -11.81 8.82 11.26
C GLU A 169 -12.41 7.71 10.40
N ILE A 170 -13.44 8.08 9.66
CA ILE A 170 -14.10 7.25 8.66
C ILE A 170 -14.33 8.04 7.37
N LEU A 171 -14.37 7.31 6.26
CA LEU A 171 -14.73 7.82 4.95
C LEU A 171 -16.12 7.34 4.59
N LEU A 172 -17.00 8.26 4.20
CA LEU A 172 -18.39 7.99 3.86
C LEU A 172 -18.68 8.37 2.41
N GLN A 173 -19.48 7.54 1.76
CA GLN A 173 -20.21 7.90 0.55
C GLN A 173 -21.70 7.87 0.87
N VAL A 174 -22.36 8.99 0.59
CA VAL A 174 -23.80 9.17 0.83
C VAL A 174 -24.58 9.08 -0.48
N ASP A 175 -25.83 8.66 -0.38
CA ASP A 175 -26.76 8.67 -1.51
C ASP A 175 -27.08 10.12 -1.91
N ALA A 176 -27.16 10.40 -3.21
CA ALA A 176 -27.46 11.74 -3.71
C ALA A 176 -28.84 12.26 -3.26
N ASN A 177 -29.77 11.36 -2.92
CA ASN A 177 -31.11 11.70 -2.42
C ASN A 177 -31.14 11.92 -0.90
N LEU A 178 -30.05 11.66 -0.17
CA LEU A 178 -30.00 11.90 1.26
C LEU A 178 -29.83 13.41 1.50
N SER A 179 -30.86 14.06 2.04
CA SER A 179 -30.79 15.49 2.35
C SER A 179 -29.73 15.80 3.42
N GLU A 180 -29.08 16.97 3.32
CA GLU A 180 -28.11 17.43 4.31
C GLU A 180 -28.71 17.48 5.73
N GLN A 181 -30.00 17.80 5.86
CA GLN A 181 -30.71 17.75 7.15
C GLN A 181 -30.85 16.32 7.71
N ALA A 182 -31.13 15.34 6.84
CA ALA A 182 -31.18 13.94 7.26
C ALA A 182 -29.78 13.44 7.65
N LEU A 183 -28.75 13.80 6.87
CA LEU A 183 -27.35 13.48 7.16
C LEU A 183 -26.89 14.13 8.49
N ALA A 184 -27.23 15.39 8.74
CA ALA A 184 -26.93 16.08 9.99
C ALA A 184 -27.59 15.41 11.20
N ARG A 185 -28.84 14.92 11.08
CA ARG A 185 -29.49 14.14 12.15
C ARG A 185 -28.78 12.82 12.44
N ILE A 186 -28.32 12.12 11.39
CA ILE A 186 -27.52 10.90 11.55
C ILE A 186 -26.19 11.24 12.25
N ALA A 187 -25.51 12.29 11.79
CA ALA A 187 -24.23 12.73 12.34
C ALA A 187 -24.37 13.12 13.83
N ALA A 188 -25.37 13.90 14.20
CA ALA A 188 -25.64 14.28 15.58
C ALA A 188 -25.92 13.07 16.47
N ARG A 189 -26.79 12.14 16.03
CA ARG A 189 -27.08 10.89 16.75
C ARG A 189 -25.85 10.01 16.92
N LEU A 190 -24.93 10.08 15.97
CA LEU A 190 -23.69 9.32 15.98
C LEU A 190 -22.49 10.13 16.48
N GLN A 191 -22.63 11.37 16.96
CA GLN A 191 -21.49 12.19 17.39
C GLN A 191 -20.36 12.23 16.33
N LEU A 192 -20.74 12.55 15.10
CA LEU A 192 -19.82 12.67 13.97
C LEU A 192 -19.68 14.12 13.53
N THR A 193 -18.44 14.57 13.31
CA THR A 193 -18.12 15.87 12.73
C THR A 193 -17.57 15.69 11.33
N ARG A 194 -18.17 16.35 10.33
CA ARG A 194 -17.66 16.35 8.95
C ARG A 194 -16.41 17.21 8.89
N LEU A 195 -15.29 16.60 8.52
CA LEU A 195 -14.01 17.29 8.39
C LEU A 195 -13.83 17.85 6.98
N GLU A 196 -14.18 17.06 5.96
CA GLU A 196 -13.88 17.40 4.57
C GLU A 196 -14.86 16.69 3.63
N THR A 197 -15.11 17.30 2.47
CA THR A 197 -15.89 16.71 1.37
C THR A 197 -15.10 16.89 0.08
N GLN A 198 -14.90 15.80 -0.65
CA GLN A 198 -14.11 15.79 -1.88
C GLN A 198 -14.86 15.01 -2.98
N SER A 199 -14.92 15.60 -4.16
CA SER A 199 -15.39 14.92 -5.37
C SER A 199 -14.21 14.32 -6.14
N PHE A 200 -14.40 13.10 -6.64
CA PHE A 200 -13.40 12.32 -7.37
C PHE A 200 -13.88 12.09 -8.80
N THR A 201 -13.09 12.57 -9.76
CA THR A 201 -13.43 12.54 -11.19
C THR A 201 -13.31 11.14 -11.78
N LEU A 202 -12.36 10.34 -11.31
CA LEU A 202 -12.14 8.96 -11.76
C LEU A 202 -13.31 8.04 -11.43
N THR A 203 -13.91 8.18 -10.25
CA THR A 203 -15.01 7.35 -9.78
C THR A 203 -16.38 8.00 -9.96
N SER A 204 -16.43 9.31 -10.24
CA SER A 204 -17.65 10.12 -10.25
C SER A 204 -18.41 10.04 -8.92
N ARG A 205 -17.65 10.04 -7.82
CA ARG A 205 -18.18 9.93 -6.45
C ARG A 205 -17.71 11.10 -5.60
N THR A 206 -18.56 11.47 -4.64
CA THR A 206 -18.19 12.38 -3.56
C THR A 206 -17.96 11.56 -2.29
N LEU A 207 -16.75 11.66 -1.73
CA LEU A 207 -16.44 11.09 -0.43
C LEU A 207 -16.36 12.20 0.62
N GLN A 208 -16.79 11.86 1.82
CA GLN A 208 -16.74 12.74 2.96
C GLN A 208 -15.86 12.11 4.04
N ARG A 209 -14.93 12.89 4.59
CA ARG A 209 -14.09 12.48 5.73
C ARG A 209 -14.74 12.98 7.01
N TRP A 210 -14.94 12.09 7.97
CA TRP A 210 -15.63 12.36 9.22
C TRP A 210 -14.81 11.95 10.42
N ARG A 211 -14.85 12.78 11.47
CA ARG A 211 -14.32 12.46 12.80
C ARG A 211 -15.41 11.84 13.67
N ILE A 212 -15.03 10.88 14.48
CA ILE A 212 -15.83 10.33 15.58
C ILE A 212 -15.44 11.12 16.84
N ASP A 213 -16.37 11.90 17.40
CA ASP A 213 -16.09 12.78 18.53
C ASP A 213 -16.19 12.08 19.90
N GLY A 214 -16.88 10.94 19.96
CA GLY A 214 -17.02 10.13 21.17
C GLY A 214 -16.01 8.96 21.27
N ASN A 215 -16.15 8.14 22.31
CA ASN A 215 -15.24 7.01 22.60
C ASN A 215 -15.53 5.73 21.78
N ARG A 216 -16.37 5.81 20.72
CA ARG A 216 -16.73 4.63 19.93
C ARG A 216 -15.61 4.29 18.96
N SER A 217 -15.34 3.00 18.81
CA SER A 217 -14.38 2.55 17.80
C SER A 217 -14.91 2.75 16.38
N VAL A 218 -13.99 2.84 15.41
CA VAL A 218 -14.31 2.87 13.97
C VAL A 218 -15.21 1.69 13.60
N ALA A 219 -14.86 0.46 14.03
CA ALA A 219 -15.65 -0.73 13.73
C ALA A 219 -17.08 -0.66 14.30
N GLN A 220 -17.26 -0.17 15.53
CA GLN A 220 -18.60 0.03 16.11
C GLN A 220 -19.39 1.08 15.33
N THR A 221 -18.75 2.19 14.97
CA THR A 221 -19.40 3.27 14.21
C THR A 221 -19.83 2.82 12.82
N LEU A 222 -19.00 2.05 12.10
CA LEU A 222 -19.34 1.49 10.80
C LEU A 222 -20.53 0.52 10.87
N ARG A 223 -20.60 -0.33 11.91
CA ARG A 223 -21.77 -1.21 12.15
C ARG A 223 -23.06 -0.43 12.41
N LEU A 224 -22.97 0.73 13.07
CA LEU A 224 -24.13 1.61 13.28
C LEU A 224 -24.55 2.30 11.98
N LEU A 225 -23.58 2.80 11.21
CA LEU A 225 -23.83 3.44 9.91
C LEU A 225 -24.47 2.49 8.91
N ALA A 226 -24.13 1.20 8.96
CA ALA A 226 -24.72 0.16 8.12
C ALA A 226 -26.25 0.05 8.27
N ARG A 227 -26.87 0.62 9.33
CA ARG A 227 -28.32 0.62 9.55
C ARG A 227 -29.05 1.73 8.78
N TYR A 228 -28.35 2.76 8.31
CA TYR A 228 -28.96 3.90 7.63
C TYR A 228 -28.97 3.68 6.11
N ARG A 229 -30.15 3.71 5.48
CA ARG A 229 -30.30 3.42 4.03
C ARG A 229 -29.59 4.44 3.13
N GLY A 230 -29.42 5.69 3.59
CA GLY A 230 -28.76 6.75 2.82
C GLY A 230 -27.23 6.71 2.83
N ILE A 231 -26.61 5.77 3.56
CA ILE A 231 -25.15 5.55 3.53
C ILE A 231 -24.87 4.43 2.53
N VAL A 232 -24.21 4.77 1.42
CA VAL A 232 -23.95 3.87 0.29
C VAL A 232 -22.68 3.06 0.52
N ALA A 233 -21.62 3.72 1.00
CA ALA A 233 -20.36 3.09 1.35
C ALA A 233 -19.74 3.76 2.57
N ALA A 234 -18.97 3.00 3.34
CA ALA A 234 -18.21 3.51 4.47
C ALA A 234 -17.02 2.61 4.78
N GLN A 235 -15.88 3.20 5.15
CA GLN A 235 -14.71 2.45 5.58
C GLN A 235 -13.84 3.28 6.54
N PRO A 236 -12.85 2.68 7.22
CA PRO A 236 -11.81 3.43 7.92
C PRO A 236 -11.03 4.33 6.96
N ASN A 237 -10.48 5.43 7.48
CA ASN A 237 -9.43 6.16 6.79
C ASN A 237 -8.09 5.45 7.07
N TYR A 238 -7.69 4.50 6.20
CA TYR A 238 -6.50 3.69 6.41
C TYR A 238 -5.22 4.50 6.29
N VAL A 239 -4.15 3.97 6.90
CA VAL A 239 -2.82 4.58 6.91
C VAL A 239 -1.85 3.69 6.15
N TYR A 240 -1.03 4.34 5.32
CA TYR A 240 0.03 3.75 4.51
C TYR A 240 1.37 4.34 4.95
N GLY A 241 2.44 3.57 4.82
CA GLY A 241 3.80 3.98 5.18
C GLY A 241 4.75 4.04 3.99
N LEU A 242 5.77 4.89 4.10
CA LEU A 242 6.95 4.90 3.25
C LEU A 242 8.03 4.06 3.92
N THR A 243 8.20 2.79 3.54
CA THR A 243 9.25 1.94 4.14
C THR A 243 10.48 1.95 3.23
N GLN A 244 11.56 2.58 3.69
CA GLN A 244 12.83 2.63 2.98
C GLN A 244 13.95 3.00 3.95
N ALA A 245 15.02 2.21 3.99
CA ALA A 245 16.20 2.54 4.77
C ALA A 245 17.03 3.59 4.03
N ALA A 246 17.43 4.66 4.71
CA ALA A 246 18.31 5.68 4.14
C ALA A 246 19.53 5.92 5.04
N GLN A 247 20.71 5.97 4.41
CA GLN A 247 21.98 6.28 5.08
C GLN A 247 22.72 7.33 4.26
N ALA A 248 23.52 8.17 4.93
CA ALA A 248 24.35 9.14 4.24
C ALA A 248 25.25 8.42 3.23
N ALA A 249 25.35 8.96 2.01
CA ALA A 249 26.22 8.38 1.01
C ALA A 249 27.69 8.50 1.47
N PRO A 250 28.51 7.43 1.34
CA PRO A 250 29.96 7.56 1.49
C PRO A 250 30.49 8.68 0.59
N THR A 251 31.53 9.39 1.03
CA THR A 251 32.22 10.42 0.22
C THR A 251 32.70 9.88 -1.13
N ASP A 252 32.97 8.57 -1.21
CA ASP A 252 33.39 7.83 -2.40
C ASP A 252 32.30 6.87 -2.91
N ALA A 253 31.02 7.13 -2.63
CA ALA A 253 29.91 6.31 -3.13
C ALA A 253 30.04 6.16 -4.65
N GLY A 254 30.54 5.00 -5.07
CA GLY A 254 31.02 4.74 -6.42
C GLY A 254 29.94 4.83 -7.49
N ALA A 255 30.26 4.34 -8.69
CA ALA A 255 29.38 4.39 -9.85
C ALA A 255 27.94 3.92 -9.53
N GLN A 256 26.93 4.63 -10.05
CA GLN A 256 25.53 4.21 -9.97
C GLN A 256 25.34 2.85 -10.67
N TYR A 257 25.45 1.74 -9.93
CA TYR A 257 25.39 0.39 -10.51
C TYR A 257 24.11 0.15 -11.32
N VAL A 258 23.03 0.84 -10.96
CA VAL A 258 21.73 0.83 -11.66
C VAL A 258 21.88 1.14 -13.15
N VAL A 259 22.76 2.08 -13.51
CA VAL A 259 23.00 2.51 -14.90
C VAL A 259 23.45 1.34 -15.77
N GLY A 260 24.45 0.59 -15.31
CA GLY A 260 24.94 -0.60 -16.00
C GLY A 260 23.95 -1.76 -15.90
N LYS A 261 23.39 -1.99 -14.71
CA LYS A 261 22.49 -3.13 -14.44
C LYS A 261 21.21 -3.10 -15.28
N LEU A 262 20.67 -1.91 -15.53
CA LEU A 262 19.48 -1.73 -16.37
C LEU A 262 19.82 -1.41 -17.84
N ARG A 263 21.11 -1.30 -18.20
CA ARG A 263 21.58 -0.94 -19.55
C ARG A 263 21.01 0.41 -20.02
N LEU A 264 21.04 1.40 -19.12
CA LEU A 264 20.41 2.71 -19.36
C LEU A 264 21.10 3.47 -20.47
N THR A 265 22.43 3.43 -20.56
CA THR A 265 23.19 4.11 -21.60
C THR A 265 22.76 3.66 -23.00
N GLU A 266 22.56 2.37 -23.20
CA GLU A 266 22.09 1.80 -24.46
C GLU A 266 20.62 2.11 -24.71
N ALA A 267 19.76 1.99 -23.69
CA ALA A 267 18.34 2.32 -23.80
C ALA A 267 18.14 3.81 -24.17
N HIS A 268 18.93 4.72 -23.59
CA HIS A 268 18.88 6.16 -23.85
C HIS A 268 19.32 6.56 -25.25
N ARG A 269 20.03 5.69 -25.99
CA ARG A 269 20.28 5.91 -27.43
C ARG A 269 19.01 5.71 -28.28
N ILE A 270 18.03 4.97 -27.77
CA ILE A 270 16.75 4.75 -28.42
C ILE A 270 15.72 5.78 -27.93
N THR A 271 15.56 5.91 -26.61
CA THR A 271 14.68 6.92 -25.99
C THR A 271 15.09 7.20 -24.55
N SER A 272 14.81 8.40 -24.06
CA SER A 272 15.03 8.77 -22.66
C SER A 272 13.72 9.05 -21.91
N GLY A 273 12.57 8.58 -22.42
CA GLY A 273 11.25 8.78 -21.80
C GLY A 273 10.58 10.09 -22.22
N ASP A 274 10.92 10.60 -23.40
CA ASP A 274 10.58 11.95 -23.87
C ASP A 274 9.09 12.30 -23.68
N ASN A 275 8.83 13.33 -22.86
CA ASN A 275 7.51 13.92 -22.60
C ASN A 275 6.46 12.97 -21.98
N VAL A 276 6.82 11.78 -21.52
CA VAL A 276 5.88 10.91 -20.81
C VAL A 276 5.59 11.51 -19.43
N LEU A 277 4.31 11.73 -19.13
CA LEU A 277 3.88 12.30 -17.86
C LEU A 277 3.78 11.20 -16.78
N VAL A 278 4.64 11.27 -15.77
CA VAL A 278 4.75 10.32 -14.67
C VAL A 278 4.39 11.01 -13.36
N ALA A 279 3.42 10.46 -12.64
CA ALA A 279 3.04 10.94 -11.32
C ALA A 279 3.77 10.19 -10.21
N VAL A 280 4.38 10.94 -9.29
CA VAL A 280 5.03 10.43 -8.09
C VAL A 280 4.14 10.77 -6.90
N VAL A 281 3.37 9.78 -6.43
CA VAL A 281 2.47 9.91 -5.27
C VAL A 281 3.23 9.48 -4.02
N ASP A 282 3.74 10.47 -3.26
CA ASP A 282 4.73 10.24 -2.20
C ASP A 282 4.69 11.36 -1.13
N SER A 283 5.76 11.48 -0.36
CA SER A 283 6.15 12.66 0.42
C SER A 283 6.60 13.82 -0.48
N ARG A 284 6.84 14.99 0.12
CA ARG A 284 7.17 16.20 -0.65
C ARG A 284 8.50 16.03 -1.39
N VAL A 285 8.50 16.24 -2.71
CA VAL A 285 9.71 16.22 -3.54
C VAL A 285 10.45 17.55 -3.40
N ASP A 286 11.78 17.50 -3.39
CA ASP A 286 12.61 18.69 -3.60
C ASP A 286 12.63 19.05 -5.08
N THR A 287 11.66 19.86 -5.51
CA THR A 287 11.51 20.27 -6.91
C THR A 287 12.60 21.23 -7.37
N GLN A 288 13.47 21.70 -6.46
CA GLN A 288 14.61 22.55 -6.76
C GLN A 288 15.94 21.77 -6.81
N HIS A 289 15.91 20.46 -6.58
CA HIS A 289 17.10 19.63 -6.66
C HIS A 289 17.75 19.70 -8.06
N PRO A 290 19.08 19.89 -8.19
CA PRO A 290 19.75 20.05 -9.48
C PRO A 290 19.52 18.90 -10.47
N ASP A 291 19.41 17.66 -9.99
CA ASP A 291 19.08 16.50 -10.83
C ASP A 291 17.66 16.51 -11.41
N LEU A 292 16.74 17.31 -10.86
CA LEU A 292 15.34 17.38 -11.27
C LEU A 292 15.03 18.69 -12.03
N ALA A 293 16.06 19.44 -12.41
CA ALA A 293 15.93 20.75 -13.02
C ALA A 293 15.23 20.69 -14.39
N GLY A 294 13.97 21.15 -14.45
CA GLY A 294 13.22 21.23 -15.71
C GLY A 294 12.35 20.03 -16.04
N VAL A 295 12.35 18.96 -15.23
CA VAL A 295 11.46 17.80 -15.42
C VAL A 295 10.14 17.93 -14.66
N ILE A 296 10.04 18.80 -13.65
CA ILE A 296 8.80 18.99 -12.88
C ILE A 296 7.76 19.72 -13.73
N ALA A 297 6.65 19.04 -14.02
CA ALA A 297 5.54 19.54 -14.83
C ALA A 297 4.35 20.03 -14.01
N GLY A 298 4.25 19.63 -12.75
CA GLY A 298 3.20 20.06 -11.84
C GLY A 298 3.41 19.55 -10.42
N GLU A 299 2.86 20.28 -9.46
CA GLU A 299 2.88 19.92 -8.05
C GLU A 299 1.45 19.87 -7.50
N TYR A 300 1.17 18.92 -6.62
CA TYR A 300 -0.09 18.86 -5.87
C TYR A 300 0.17 18.48 -4.42
N ASP A 301 -0.47 19.20 -3.50
CA ASP A 301 -0.40 18.92 -2.08
C ASP A 301 -1.77 18.54 -1.54
N ALA A 302 -1.95 17.26 -1.21
CA ALA A 302 -3.19 16.74 -0.67
C ALA A 302 -3.38 17.06 0.83
N LEU A 303 -2.31 17.43 1.54
CA LEU A 303 -2.33 17.71 2.98
C LEU A 303 -2.45 19.19 3.29
N GLY A 304 -1.98 20.04 2.38
CA GLY A 304 -1.84 21.48 2.57
C GLY A 304 -0.72 21.85 3.56
N GLY A 305 -0.70 23.14 3.92
CA GLY A 305 0.28 23.72 4.84
C GLY A 305 1.69 23.82 4.25
N THR A 306 2.65 24.18 5.11
CA THR A 306 4.08 24.22 4.74
C THR A 306 4.76 22.94 5.20
N SER A 307 5.56 22.32 4.33
CA SER A 307 6.48 21.27 4.74
C SER A 307 7.79 21.39 3.98
N LYS A 308 8.88 20.94 4.60
CA LYS A 308 10.16 20.80 3.89
C LYS A 308 10.07 19.64 2.89
N PRO A 309 10.91 19.66 1.84
CA PRO A 309 11.12 18.47 1.02
C PRO A 309 11.58 17.28 1.88
N HIS A 310 11.22 16.09 1.44
CA HIS A 310 11.45 14.84 2.16
C HIS A 310 12.30 13.90 1.33
N ALA A 311 13.23 13.19 1.98
CA ALA A 311 14.21 12.36 1.28
C ALA A 311 13.60 11.24 0.44
N HIS A 312 12.51 10.62 0.91
CA HIS A 312 11.85 9.55 0.17
C HIS A 312 11.31 10.03 -1.19
N GLY A 313 10.51 11.11 -1.22
CA GLY A 313 9.92 11.63 -2.45
C GLY A 313 10.99 12.12 -3.44
N THR A 314 12.02 12.83 -2.95
CA THR A 314 13.15 13.26 -3.78
C THR A 314 13.92 12.08 -4.36
N ALA A 315 14.15 11.02 -3.58
CA ALA A 315 14.80 9.80 -4.05
C ALA A 315 13.99 9.12 -5.16
N MET A 316 12.66 9.02 -5.02
CA MET A 316 11.79 8.40 -6.04
C MET A 316 11.80 9.21 -7.34
N ALA A 317 11.66 10.53 -7.23
CA ALA A 317 11.73 11.43 -8.39
C ALA A 317 13.10 11.33 -9.09
N GLY A 318 14.20 11.30 -8.32
CA GLY A 318 15.55 11.15 -8.85
C GLY A 318 15.78 9.80 -9.55
N ALA A 319 15.35 8.70 -8.94
CA ALA A 319 15.46 7.37 -9.54
C ALA A 319 14.75 7.28 -10.90
N ILE A 320 13.64 8.01 -11.08
CA ILE A 320 12.92 8.09 -12.35
C ILE A 320 13.63 9.04 -13.32
N ALA A 321 13.91 10.29 -12.91
CA ALA A 321 14.13 11.38 -13.86
C ALA A 321 15.44 12.16 -13.68
N ALA A 322 16.35 11.76 -12.77
CA ALA A 322 17.59 12.49 -12.56
C ALA A 322 18.40 12.66 -13.86
N HIS A 323 18.97 13.84 -14.09
CA HIS A 323 19.69 14.13 -15.34
C HIS A 323 20.86 15.12 -15.19
N SER A 324 21.46 15.19 -13.99
CA SER A 324 22.66 16.01 -13.75
C SER A 324 23.79 15.17 -13.19
N LYS A 325 23.99 15.13 -11.87
CA LYS A 325 25.00 14.29 -11.23
C LYS A 325 24.61 12.81 -11.26
N LEU A 326 23.32 12.53 -11.07
CA LEU A 326 22.76 11.19 -11.25
C LEU A 326 22.09 11.03 -12.61
N ILE A 327 22.12 9.80 -13.11
CA ILE A 327 21.33 9.35 -14.26
C ILE A 327 20.13 8.57 -13.73
N GLY A 328 18.93 9.11 -13.93
CA GLY A 328 17.66 8.45 -13.72
C GLY A 328 17.31 7.52 -14.88
N VAL A 329 16.34 6.63 -14.68
CA VAL A 329 15.97 5.63 -15.69
C VAL A 329 15.36 6.26 -16.95
N ALA A 330 14.61 7.36 -16.80
CA ALA A 330 13.94 8.06 -17.89
C ALA A 330 14.12 9.58 -17.71
N PRO A 331 15.30 10.15 -18.04
CA PRO A 331 15.66 11.52 -17.67
C PRO A 331 14.89 12.62 -18.42
N LYS A 332 14.12 12.28 -19.47
CA LYS A 332 13.33 13.24 -20.26
C LYS A 332 11.82 13.14 -20.06
N VAL A 333 11.39 12.46 -18.99
CA VAL A 333 9.98 12.45 -18.58
C VAL A 333 9.56 13.82 -18.04
N ARG A 334 8.25 13.98 -17.87
CA ARG A 334 7.65 15.07 -17.13
C ARG A 334 7.09 14.52 -15.82
N LEU A 335 7.51 15.05 -14.68
CA LEU A 335 7.08 14.58 -13.37
C LEU A 335 5.94 15.43 -12.81
N LEU A 336 4.91 14.76 -12.29
CA LEU A 336 3.95 15.35 -11.37
C LEU A 336 4.35 14.96 -9.94
N ALA A 337 4.77 15.93 -9.14
CA ALA A 337 5.16 15.71 -7.74
C ALA A 337 3.92 15.86 -6.83
N ILE A 338 3.45 14.75 -6.26
CA ILE A 338 2.18 14.69 -5.55
C ILE A 338 2.42 14.30 -4.10
N ARG A 339 2.28 15.28 -3.20
CA ARG A 339 2.44 15.06 -1.76
C ARG A 339 1.14 14.52 -1.16
N THR A 340 1.18 13.27 -0.72
CA THR A 340 0.10 12.59 0.03
C THR A 340 0.54 12.03 1.38
N PHE A 341 1.85 12.08 1.67
CA PHE A 341 2.45 11.65 2.93
C PHE A 341 3.02 12.83 3.73
N ALA A 342 2.89 12.77 5.05
CA ALA A 342 3.51 13.70 6.00
C ALA A 342 4.24 12.95 7.12
N GLY A 343 5.14 13.68 7.79
CA GLY A 343 6.07 13.12 8.76
C GLY A 343 7.51 13.28 8.29
N GLU A 344 8.44 13.01 9.19
CA GLU A 344 9.88 13.02 8.90
C GLU A 344 10.43 11.58 9.00
N GLY A 345 11.46 11.31 8.20
CA GLY A 345 12.13 10.02 8.16
C GLY A 345 11.24 8.87 7.66
N GLU A 346 11.59 7.64 8.06
CA GLU A 346 10.92 6.41 7.63
C GLU A 346 9.50 6.24 8.21
N SER A 347 9.08 7.16 9.09
CA SER A 347 7.77 7.14 9.75
C SER A 347 6.69 7.91 9.00
N ALA A 348 7.02 8.49 7.84
CA ALA A 348 6.10 9.27 7.03
C ALA A 348 4.87 8.43 6.62
N GLN A 349 3.68 9.01 6.83
CA GLN A 349 2.40 8.34 6.68
C GLN A 349 1.46 9.12 5.77
N GLY A 350 0.69 8.37 4.98
CA GLY A 350 -0.35 8.87 4.10
C GLY A 350 -1.68 8.21 4.47
N THR A 351 -2.78 8.94 4.30
CA THR A 351 -4.12 8.39 4.55
C THR A 351 -4.77 7.98 3.24
N THR A 352 -5.70 7.02 3.26
CA THR A 352 -6.55 6.67 2.12
C THR A 352 -7.06 7.94 1.44
N PHE A 353 -7.65 8.85 2.20
CA PHE A 353 -8.27 10.05 1.64
C PHE A 353 -7.30 10.94 0.85
N ASN A 354 -6.07 11.14 1.36
CA ASN A 354 -5.06 11.95 0.68
C ASN A 354 -4.47 11.24 -0.54
N ILE A 355 -4.25 9.93 -0.45
CA ILE A 355 -3.78 9.11 -1.57
C ILE A 355 -4.80 9.13 -2.71
N LEU A 356 -6.10 8.97 -2.39
CA LEU A 356 -7.16 9.06 -3.40
C LEU A 356 -7.15 10.44 -4.09
N LYS A 357 -6.98 11.53 -3.33
CA LYS A 357 -6.89 12.90 -3.90
C LYS A 357 -5.73 13.02 -4.88
N GLY A 358 -4.55 12.51 -4.49
CA GLY A 358 -3.36 12.53 -5.32
C GLY A 358 -3.52 11.76 -6.64
N ILE A 359 -4.05 10.53 -6.58
CA ILE A 359 -4.26 9.70 -7.77
C ILE A 359 -5.34 10.29 -8.69
N ASP A 360 -6.42 10.83 -8.13
CA ASP A 360 -7.47 11.50 -8.93
C ASP A 360 -6.93 12.74 -9.65
N TRP A 361 -6.15 13.55 -8.95
CA TRP A 361 -5.49 14.72 -9.54
C TRP A 361 -4.48 14.32 -10.63
N ALA A 362 -3.65 13.28 -10.39
CA ALA A 362 -2.72 12.75 -11.39
C ALA A 362 -3.44 12.36 -12.69
N ALA A 363 -4.57 11.66 -12.57
CA ALA A 363 -5.38 11.27 -13.72
C ALA A 363 -6.00 12.47 -14.43
N ALA A 364 -6.45 13.49 -13.67
CA ALA A 364 -6.97 14.73 -14.25
C ALA A 364 -5.90 15.53 -15.01
N GLN A 365 -4.64 15.44 -14.60
CA GLN A 365 -3.50 16.02 -15.32
C GLN A 365 -3.05 15.18 -16.54
N GLY A 366 -3.64 14.02 -16.78
CA GLY A 366 -3.29 13.14 -17.90
C GLY A 366 -2.04 12.30 -17.66
N ALA A 367 -1.69 12.02 -16.40
CA ALA A 367 -0.58 11.12 -16.08
C ALA A 367 -0.76 9.76 -16.77
N ARG A 368 0.29 9.27 -17.41
CA ARG A 368 0.31 7.95 -18.06
C ARG A 368 0.80 6.86 -17.13
N ILE A 369 1.61 7.23 -16.13
CA ILE A 369 2.13 6.33 -15.11
C ILE A 369 1.88 6.97 -13.73
N VAL A 370 1.49 6.16 -12.76
CA VAL A 370 1.47 6.53 -11.34
C VAL A 370 2.41 5.60 -10.58
N ASN A 371 3.49 6.17 -10.04
CA ASN A 371 4.42 5.53 -9.14
C ASN A 371 3.91 5.64 -7.69
N MET A 372 3.74 4.49 -7.04
CA MET A 372 3.25 4.37 -5.66
C MET A 372 4.28 3.61 -4.82
N SER A 373 5.28 4.34 -4.33
CA SER A 373 6.37 3.80 -3.49
C SER A 373 5.96 3.68 -2.02
N PHE A 374 4.77 3.16 -1.76
CA PHE A 374 4.20 3.02 -0.43
C PHE A 374 3.43 1.71 -0.30
N ALA A 375 3.21 1.27 0.92
CA ALA A 375 2.47 0.05 1.21
C ALA A 375 1.56 0.21 2.43
N GLY A 376 0.45 -0.52 2.44
CA GLY A 376 -0.54 -0.47 3.51
C GLY A 376 -1.58 -1.58 3.42
N PRO A 377 -2.65 -1.48 4.22
CA PRO A 377 -3.69 -2.51 4.32
C PRO A 377 -4.59 -2.56 3.08
N ALA A 378 -5.40 -3.61 3.00
CA ALA A 378 -6.43 -3.73 1.97
C ALA A 378 -7.49 -2.61 2.11
N ASP A 379 -7.83 -1.99 0.99
CA ASP A 379 -8.66 -0.78 0.96
C ASP A 379 -9.59 -0.80 -0.26
N ALA A 380 -10.90 -0.85 0.01
CA ALA A 380 -11.91 -1.00 -1.02
C ALA A 380 -12.05 0.25 -1.90
N MET A 381 -11.98 1.45 -1.31
CA MET A 381 -12.05 2.71 -2.04
C MET A 381 -10.80 2.93 -2.90
N LEU A 382 -9.61 2.60 -2.40
CA LEU A 382 -8.38 2.64 -3.19
C LEU A 382 -8.43 1.66 -4.35
N ARG A 383 -8.82 0.40 -4.11
CA ARG A 383 -8.99 -0.62 -5.16
C ARG A 383 -9.94 -0.17 -6.27
N GLU A 384 -11.06 0.45 -5.91
CA GLU A 384 -11.98 1.00 -6.92
C GLU A 384 -11.32 2.10 -7.75
N LEU A 385 -10.64 3.06 -7.12
CA LEU A 385 -9.95 4.14 -7.81
C LEU A 385 -8.86 3.62 -8.75
N LEU A 386 -8.05 2.66 -8.31
CA LEU A 386 -6.99 2.02 -9.11
C LEU A 386 -7.57 1.30 -10.33
N SER A 387 -8.68 0.57 -10.15
CA SER A 387 -9.37 -0.07 -11.27
C SER A 387 -9.86 0.96 -12.31
N LYS A 388 -10.39 2.10 -11.86
CA LYS A 388 -10.82 3.19 -12.76
C LYS A 388 -9.65 3.89 -13.45
N ALA A 389 -8.53 4.12 -12.74
CA ALA A 389 -7.32 4.68 -13.32
C ALA A 389 -6.76 3.76 -14.42
N SER A 390 -6.65 2.46 -14.14
CA SER A 390 -6.21 1.47 -15.13
C SER A 390 -7.14 1.40 -16.35
N ALA A 391 -8.46 1.46 -16.14
CA ALA A 391 -9.43 1.50 -17.23
C ALA A 391 -9.32 2.76 -18.10
N ARG A 392 -8.75 3.87 -17.59
CA ARG A 392 -8.41 5.06 -18.38
C ARG A 392 -7.03 4.98 -19.07
N GLY A 393 -6.38 3.81 -19.04
CA GLY A 393 -5.09 3.61 -19.70
C GLY A 393 -3.88 4.04 -18.87
N ILE A 394 -4.07 4.32 -17.58
CA ILE A 394 -2.99 4.69 -16.66
C ILE A 394 -2.28 3.44 -16.16
N VAL A 395 -0.95 3.41 -16.29
CA VAL A 395 -0.10 2.36 -15.75
C VAL A 395 0.14 2.61 -14.27
N LEU A 396 -0.08 1.59 -13.45
CA LEU A 396 0.03 1.68 -11.99
C LEU A 396 1.18 0.78 -11.54
N ILE A 397 2.16 1.35 -10.84
CA ILE A 397 3.37 0.63 -10.40
C ILE A 397 3.55 0.90 -8.91
N ALA A 398 3.80 -0.16 -8.14
CA ALA A 398 3.90 -0.03 -6.69
C ALA A 398 4.94 -0.95 -6.06
N ALA A 399 5.48 -0.50 -4.93
CA ALA A 399 6.36 -1.28 -4.07
C ALA A 399 5.58 -2.42 -3.39
N VAL A 400 6.15 -3.63 -3.35
CA VAL A 400 5.49 -4.79 -2.71
C VAL A 400 5.51 -4.74 -1.17
N GLY A 401 6.37 -3.88 -0.59
CA GLY A 401 6.53 -3.69 0.85
C GLY A 401 7.77 -4.37 1.42
N ASN A 402 8.15 -3.96 2.63
CA ASN A 402 9.40 -4.33 3.31
C ASN A 402 9.18 -4.94 4.70
N ASP A 403 8.02 -5.57 4.92
CA ASP A 403 7.60 -6.15 6.20
C ASP A 403 8.11 -7.60 6.38
N GLY A 404 8.90 -8.09 5.41
CA GLY A 404 9.53 -9.39 5.42
C GLY A 404 8.76 -10.47 4.65
N PRO A 405 9.38 -11.65 4.49
CA PRO A 405 8.92 -12.69 3.57
C PRO A 405 7.61 -13.38 3.97
N ARG A 406 7.17 -13.20 5.22
CA ARG A 406 5.93 -13.77 5.78
C ARG A 406 4.83 -12.72 5.95
N ALA A 407 5.08 -11.47 5.56
CA ALA A 407 4.09 -10.42 5.62
C ALA A 407 2.89 -10.77 4.71
N PRO A 408 1.67 -10.43 5.13
CA PRO A 408 0.52 -10.54 4.24
C PRO A 408 0.69 -9.61 3.02
N PRO A 409 0.03 -9.89 1.88
CA PRO A 409 0.05 -9.00 0.74
C PRO A 409 -0.36 -7.57 1.13
N LEU A 410 0.45 -6.60 0.74
CA LEU A 410 0.21 -5.17 0.97
C LEU A 410 -0.27 -4.48 -0.29
N TYR A 411 -1.03 -3.40 -0.10
CA TYR A 411 -1.63 -2.61 -1.17
C TYR A 411 -0.88 -1.28 -1.30
N PRO A 412 -0.74 -0.72 -2.52
CA PRO A 412 -1.51 -1.08 -3.73
C PRO A 412 -0.92 -2.21 -4.58
N ALA A 413 0.30 -2.69 -4.33
CA ALA A 413 0.94 -3.73 -5.16
C ALA A 413 0.14 -5.04 -5.29
N ALA A 414 -0.62 -5.43 -4.26
CA ALA A 414 -1.50 -6.60 -4.30
C ALA A 414 -2.77 -6.44 -5.16
N ASP A 415 -3.07 -5.23 -5.67
CA ASP A 415 -4.18 -5.06 -6.61
C ASP A 415 -3.81 -5.60 -8.00
N ARG A 416 -4.74 -6.33 -8.63
CA ARG A 416 -4.51 -6.99 -9.92
C ARG A 416 -4.19 -6.03 -11.09
N HIS A 417 -4.55 -4.75 -10.97
CA HIS A 417 -4.28 -3.75 -12.00
C HIS A 417 -2.94 -3.03 -11.79
N VAL A 418 -2.22 -3.39 -10.73
CA VAL A 418 -0.95 -2.78 -10.33
C VAL A 418 0.20 -3.73 -10.64
N ILE A 419 1.29 -3.17 -11.13
CA ILE A 419 2.55 -3.88 -11.31
C ILE A 419 3.32 -3.79 -9.99
N GLY A 420 3.29 -4.88 -9.21
CA GLY A 420 4.05 -4.98 -7.97
C GLY A 420 5.54 -5.24 -8.24
N VAL A 421 6.40 -4.43 -7.64
CA VAL A 421 7.86 -4.45 -7.86
C VAL A 421 8.59 -4.79 -6.57
N THR A 422 9.47 -5.79 -6.63
CA THR A 422 10.39 -6.16 -5.55
C THR A 422 11.81 -5.63 -5.79
N ALA A 423 12.67 -5.68 -4.77
CA ALA A 423 14.02 -5.12 -4.80
C ALA A 423 15.11 -6.19 -4.86
N THR A 424 16.12 -5.97 -5.70
CA THR A 424 17.38 -6.73 -5.73
C THR A 424 18.59 -5.82 -5.53
N ASP A 425 19.68 -6.37 -4.99
CA ASP A 425 20.99 -5.71 -4.91
C ASP A 425 21.74 -5.72 -6.25
N ALA A 426 22.99 -5.27 -6.28
CA ALA A 426 23.82 -5.22 -7.49
C ALA A 426 24.06 -6.62 -8.08
N GLU A 427 24.15 -7.66 -7.25
CA GLU A 427 24.41 -9.06 -7.61
C GLU A 427 23.14 -9.89 -7.86
N ASP A 428 21.98 -9.24 -8.03
CA ASP A 428 20.68 -9.90 -8.27
C ASP A 428 20.14 -10.70 -7.09
N LYS A 429 20.65 -10.49 -5.88
CA LYS A 429 20.08 -11.10 -4.68
C LYS A 429 18.87 -10.28 -4.24
N LEU A 430 17.79 -11.00 -3.92
CA LEU A 430 16.58 -10.42 -3.38
C LEU A 430 16.85 -9.73 -2.03
N MET A 431 16.28 -8.55 -1.84
CA MET A 431 16.31 -7.87 -0.55
C MET A 431 15.62 -8.73 0.54
N PRO A 432 16.29 -9.05 1.66
CA PRO A 432 15.74 -9.96 2.68
C PRO A 432 14.40 -9.52 3.27
N GLN A 433 14.20 -8.21 3.38
CA GLN A 433 13.01 -7.59 3.95
C GLN A 433 11.85 -7.50 2.94
N ALA A 434 12.06 -7.77 1.66
CA ALA A 434 11.00 -7.67 0.66
C ALA A 434 9.86 -8.65 0.94
N ASN A 435 8.63 -8.16 0.81
CA ASN A 435 7.44 -8.99 0.85
C ASN A 435 7.42 -9.96 -0.34
N ARG A 436 6.83 -11.13 -0.13
CA ARG A 436 6.73 -12.21 -1.12
C ARG A 436 5.26 -12.53 -1.41
N GLY A 437 4.97 -13.05 -2.59
CA GLY A 437 3.66 -13.53 -2.97
C GLY A 437 3.30 -13.30 -4.44
N ALA A 438 2.07 -13.64 -4.79
CA ALA A 438 1.55 -13.54 -6.16
C ALA A 438 1.49 -12.09 -6.70
N GLN A 439 1.59 -11.10 -5.82
CA GLN A 439 1.65 -9.68 -6.18
C GLN A 439 2.97 -9.26 -6.84
N VAL A 440 4.05 -10.03 -6.70
CA VAL A 440 5.35 -9.71 -7.30
C VAL A 440 5.30 -9.98 -8.80
N ALA A 441 5.32 -8.93 -9.61
CA ALA A 441 5.31 -9.04 -11.07
C ALA A 441 6.73 -9.08 -11.65
N VAL A 442 7.61 -8.19 -11.16
CA VAL A 442 9.01 -8.03 -11.58
C VAL A 442 9.85 -7.56 -10.40
N ALA A 443 11.17 -7.69 -10.53
CA ALA A 443 12.16 -7.09 -9.65
C ALA A 443 12.81 -5.87 -10.31
N ALA A 444 13.41 -5.00 -9.51
CA ALA A 444 14.27 -3.92 -9.99
C ALA A 444 15.38 -3.62 -8.97
N PRO A 445 16.46 -2.92 -9.36
CA PRO A 445 17.50 -2.48 -8.44
C PRO A 445 16.90 -1.67 -7.29
N GLY A 446 17.17 -2.07 -6.06
CA GLY A 446 16.61 -1.38 -4.90
C GLY A 446 17.31 -1.63 -3.58
N VAL A 447 18.53 -2.17 -3.60
CA VAL A 447 19.41 -2.25 -2.43
C VAL A 447 20.67 -1.46 -2.72
N ASP A 448 21.12 -0.67 -1.76
CA ASP A 448 22.29 0.19 -1.81
C ASP A 448 22.33 1.05 -3.07
N VAL A 449 21.20 1.72 -3.35
CA VAL A 449 21.04 2.63 -4.48
C VAL A 449 21.47 4.04 -4.07
N LEU A 450 22.36 4.64 -4.85
CA LEU A 450 22.65 6.07 -4.74
C LEU A 450 21.46 6.89 -5.28
N ALA A 451 20.84 7.69 -4.41
CA ALA A 451 19.63 8.44 -4.71
C ALA A 451 19.78 9.93 -4.34
N ALA A 452 19.01 10.77 -5.03
CA ALA A 452 18.88 12.19 -4.71
C ALA A 452 18.23 12.37 -3.33
N ALA A 453 18.74 13.32 -2.56
CA ALA A 453 18.20 13.73 -1.27
C ALA A 453 17.98 15.26 -1.26
N PRO A 454 17.18 15.81 -0.33
CA PRO A 454 16.87 17.24 -0.33
C PRO A 454 18.10 18.12 -0.24
N ASP A 455 17.95 19.39 -0.63
CA ASP A 455 18.97 20.42 -0.53
C ASP A 455 20.22 20.13 -1.40
N GLY A 456 20.01 19.46 -2.54
CA GLY A 456 21.07 19.10 -3.49
C GLY A 456 21.99 17.96 -3.01
N ALA A 457 21.58 17.23 -1.98
CA ALA A 457 22.35 16.16 -1.37
C ALA A 457 22.09 14.79 -2.02
N TYR A 458 22.86 13.78 -1.58
CA TYR A 458 22.75 12.41 -2.05
C TYR A 458 22.83 11.44 -0.88
N ALA A 459 22.11 10.33 -0.96
CA ALA A 459 22.05 9.31 0.07
C ALA A 459 22.04 7.91 -0.54
N MET A 460 22.54 6.94 0.20
CA MET A 460 22.38 5.52 -0.13
C MET A 460 21.05 5.03 0.43
N THR A 461 20.32 4.25 -0.36
CA THR A 461 19.00 3.80 0.04
C THR A 461 18.64 2.40 -0.42
N SER A 462 17.89 1.71 0.43
CA SER A 462 17.46 0.33 0.24
C SER A 462 15.97 0.19 0.52
N GLY A 463 15.21 -0.32 -0.45
CA GLY A 463 13.77 -0.57 -0.32
C GLY A 463 13.09 -0.93 -1.65
N THR A 464 11.94 -1.59 -1.56
CA THR A 464 11.07 -1.84 -2.74
C THR A 464 10.51 -0.55 -3.34
N SER A 465 10.50 0.55 -2.57
CA SER A 465 10.16 1.90 -3.02
C SER A 465 11.02 2.38 -4.21
N VAL A 466 12.35 2.36 -4.08
CA VAL A 466 13.25 2.80 -5.17
C VAL A 466 13.23 1.83 -6.35
N ALA A 467 13.00 0.53 -6.10
CA ALA A 467 12.80 -0.45 -7.15
C ALA A 467 11.54 -0.15 -7.99
N ALA A 468 10.42 0.21 -7.35
CA ALA A 468 9.21 0.64 -8.03
C ALA A 468 9.42 1.91 -8.87
N ALA A 469 10.22 2.86 -8.36
CA ALA A 469 10.61 4.06 -9.11
C ALA A 469 11.42 3.72 -10.37
N HIS A 470 12.42 2.83 -10.27
CA HIS A 470 13.17 2.36 -11.43
C HIS A 470 12.27 1.66 -12.47
N ALA A 471 11.37 0.79 -12.03
CA ALA A 471 10.41 0.14 -12.92
C ALA A 471 9.45 1.15 -13.59
N SER A 472 9.06 2.21 -12.87
CA SER A 472 8.28 3.33 -13.42
C SER A 472 9.04 4.09 -14.50
N GLY A 473 10.35 4.27 -14.33
CA GLY A 473 11.21 4.81 -15.39
C GLY A 473 11.23 3.89 -16.62
N VAL A 474 11.41 2.58 -16.46
CA VAL A 474 11.41 1.64 -17.60
C VAL A 474 10.06 1.67 -18.33
N ALA A 475 8.96 1.70 -17.58
CA ALA A 475 7.62 1.88 -18.15
C ALA A 475 7.48 3.18 -18.95
N ALA A 476 8.13 4.27 -18.51
CA ALA A 476 8.12 5.53 -19.23
C ALA A 476 8.91 5.44 -20.55
N LEU A 477 10.05 4.74 -20.57
CA LEU A 477 10.77 4.48 -21.82
C LEU A 477 9.90 3.71 -22.83
N LEU A 478 9.14 2.71 -22.38
CA LEU A 478 8.21 1.97 -23.23
C LEU A 478 7.13 2.86 -23.84
N LEU A 479 6.55 3.75 -23.04
CA LEU A 479 5.51 4.67 -23.50
C LEU A 479 6.06 5.77 -24.42
N ALA A 480 7.33 6.14 -24.29
CA ALA A 480 7.97 7.07 -25.22
C ALA A 480 8.16 6.43 -26.61
N VAL A 481 8.49 5.14 -26.68
CA VAL A 481 8.55 4.42 -27.97
C VAL A 481 7.18 4.13 -28.54
N LYS A 482 6.22 3.71 -27.70
CA LYS A 482 4.87 3.34 -28.14
C LYS A 482 3.80 3.97 -27.24
N PRO A 483 3.39 5.22 -27.55
CA PRO A 483 2.46 5.99 -26.72
C PRO A 483 1.10 5.31 -26.49
N ASP A 484 0.64 4.48 -27.43
CA ASP A 484 -0.67 3.82 -27.36
C ASP A 484 -0.66 2.51 -26.55
N LEU A 485 0.46 2.14 -25.91
CA LEU A 485 0.50 0.96 -25.04
C LEU A 485 -0.47 1.13 -23.86
N GLY A 486 -1.45 0.22 -23.81
CA GLY A 486 -2.33 0.08 -22.67
C GLY A 486 -1.65 -0.63 -21.48
N PRO A 487 -2.18 -0.50 -20.25
CA PRO A 487 -1.55 -1.03 -19.04
C PRO A 487 -1.25 -2.53 -19.08
N LEU A 488 -2.16 -3.34 -19.64
CA LEU A 488 -1.95 -4.79 -19.74
C LEU A 488 -0.81 -5.14 -20.69
N ALA A 489 -0.76 -4.49 -21.86
CA ALA A 489 0.29 -4.72 -22.86
C ALA A 489 1.65 -4.30 -22.30
N LEU A 490 1.72 -3.15 -21.63
CA LEU A 490 2.94 -2.68 -20.98
C LEU A 490 3.41 -3.63 -19.87
N ARG A 491 2.49 -4.10 -19.00
CA ARG A 491 2.81 -5.12 -17.98
C ARG A 491 3.40 -6.37 -18.63
N GLN A 492 2.78 -6.87 -19.69
CA GLN A 492 3.26 -8.06 -20.38
C GLN A 492 4.63 -7.85 -21.03
N THR A 493 4.89 -6.68 -21.61
CA THR A 493 6.22 -6.35 -22.14
C THR A 493 7.26 -6.39 -21.02
N LEU A 494 7.04 -5.70 -19.90
CA LEU A 494 7.97 -5.70 -18.77
C LEU A 494 8.26 -7.12 -18.26
N VAL A 495 7.23 -7.95 -18.13
CA VAL A 495 7.34 -9.35 -17.68
C VAL A 495 8.13 -10.20 -18.70
N ARG A 496 7.85 -10.07 -20.00
CA ARG A 496 8.51 -10.88 -21.04
C ARG A 496 9.95 -10.47 -21.29
N SER A 497 10.27 -9.19 -21.15
CA SER A 497 11.62 -8.67 -21.35
C SER A 497 12.47 -8.71 -20.08
N ALA A 498 11.90 -9.04 -18.92
CA ALA A 498 12.64 -9.13 -17.67
C ALA A 498 13.77 -10.16 -17.77
N ARG A 499 14.95 -9.78 -17.26
CA ARG A 499 16.09 -10.68 -17.14
C ARG A 499 15.87 -11.61 -15.96
N ARG A 500 15.84 -12.92 -16.22
CA ARG A 500 15.68 -13.94 -15.18
C ARG A 500 16.82 -13.85 -14.16
N VAL A 501 16.47 -13.99 -12.88
CA VAL A 501 17.41 -14.03 -11.75
C VAL A 501 17.04 -15.21 -10.83
N PRO A 502 17.95 -15.68 -9.96
CA PRO A 502 17.64 -16.74 -8.99
C PRO A 502 16.49 -16.34 -8.05
N GLY A 503 15.54 -17.25 -7.84
CA GLY A 503 14.42 -17.04 -6.93
C GLY A 503 13.14 -17.69 -7.44
N LYS A 504 12.14 -17.82 -6.56
CA LYS A 504 10.81 -18.28 -6.97
C LYS A 504 10.05 -17.13 -7.65
N PRO A 505 9.07 -17.41 -8.52
CA PRO A 505 8.22 -16.35 -9.08
C PRO A 505 7.51 -15.51 -8.01
N ALA A 506 7.15 -16.10 -6.87
CA ALA A 506 6.57 -15.37 -5.74
C ALA A 506 7.57 -14.42 -5.04
N ASP A 507 8.87 -14.55 -5.32
CA ASP A 507 9.93 -13.79 -4.68
C ASP A 507 10.45 -12.67 -5.60
N VAL A 508 10.69 -13.00 -6.88
CA VAL A 508 11.34 -12.12 -7.88
C VAL A 508 10.48 -11.84 -9.12
N GLY A 509 9.24 -12.35 -9.16
CA GLY A 509 8.36 -12.21 -10.32
C GLY A 509 8.96 -12.87 -11.56
N ALA A 510 8.93 -12.17 -12.69
CA ALA A 510 9.57 -12.60 -13.93
C ALA A 510 11.10 -12.42 -13.95
N GLY A 511 11.65 -11.71 -12.95
CA GLY A 511 13.05 -11.30 -12.90
C GLY A 511 13.22 -9.78 -12.88
N VAL A 512 14.46 -9.32 -13.03
CA VAL A 512 14.81 -7.89 -12.98
C VAL A 512 14.40 -7.21 -14.28
N VAL A 513 13.72 -6.06 -14.18
CA VAL A 513 13.38 -5.23 -15.36
C VAL A 513 14.64 -4.90 -16.15
N ASP A 514 14.51 -4.86 -17.47
CA ASP A 514 15.62 -4.64 -18.39
C ASP A 514 15.25 -3.52 -19.34
N ALA A 515 15.85 -2.33 -19.17
CA ALA A 515 15.41 -1.14 -19.89
C ALA A 515 15.62 -1.28 -21.40
N LEU A 516 16.81 -1.69 -21.82
CA LEU A 516 17.12 -1.91 -23.22
C LEU A 516 16.24 -3.02 -23.81
N GLY A 517 16.16 -4.17 -23.14
CA GLY A 517 15.39 -5.32 -23.63
C GLY A 517 13.90 -5.00 -23.75
N ALA A 518 13.34 -4.20 -22.85
CA ALA A 518 11.95 -3.78 -22.89
C ALA A 518 11.70 -2.83 -24.08
N VAL A 519 12.56 -1.83 -24.26
CA VAL A 519 12.47 -0.84 -25.35
C VAL A 519 12.57 -1.52 -26.73
N GLU A 520 13.53 -2.43 -26.90
CA GLU A 520 13.69 -3.22 -28.15
C GLU A 520 12.48 -4.12 -28.43
N ALA A 521 11.84 -4.67 -27.40
CA ALA A 521 10.68 -5.55 -27.54
C ALA A 521 9.41 -4.80 -28.00
N VAL A 522 9.36 -3.47 -27.86
CA VAL A 522 8.21 -2.63 -28.24
C VAL A 522 8.43 -1.90 -29.55
N GLY A 523 9.68 -1.67 -29.94
CA GLY A 523 10.06 -1.11 -31.24
C GLY A 523 9.94 -2.09 -32.42
N ARG A 524 9.78 -3.38 -32.15
CA ARG A 524 9.41 -4.42 -33.13
C ARG A 524 7.90 -4.58 -33.18
#